data_AF-A0A0A2C361-F1
#
_entry.id   AF-A0A0A2C361-F1
#
_cell.length_a   1.000
_cell.length_b   1.000
_cell.length_c   1.000
_cell.angle_alpha   90.00
_cell.angle_beta   90.00
_cell.angle_gamma   90.00
#
_symmetry.space_group_name_H-M   'P 1'
#
loop_
_entity.id
_entity.type
_entity.pdbx_description
1 polymer ?
#
loop_
_entity_poly.entity_id
_entity_poly.type
_entity_poly.pdbx_seq_one_letter_code
_entity_poly.pdbx_strand_id
1 'polypeptide(L)'
;MEKKRKKLIFKLFAFIIITFLTLGIFSPEVLFATEIPSSIFIKKVSKSYTNKFCNAIGFGLSKESAMKFSIEENKQVFKNRKEFNNIDKDILAEEIASSVIEKCGYPINLSGEKGIMDFKMYYLSNNN
;
A
#
# COMPACT_ATOMS: atom_id res chain seq x y z
N MET A 1 -19.81 -50.27 -47.30
CA MET A 1 -20.16 -49.16 -46.38
C MET A 1 -19.17 -48.99 -45.22
N GLU A 2 -18.57 -50.06 -44.68
CA GLU A 2 -17.70 -49.99 -43.49
C GLU A 2 -16.42 -49.15 -43.65
N LYS A 3 -15.74 -49.20 -44.80
CA LYS A 3 -14.50 -48.43 -45.03
C LYS A 3 -14.72 -46.90 -44.97
N LYS A 4 -15.87 -46.41 -45.47
CA LYS A 4 -16.24 -44.99 -45.39
C LYS A 4 -16.54 -44.58 -43.93
N ARG A 5 -17.19 -45.46 -43.15
CA ARG A 5 -17.50 -45.24 -41.73
C ARG A 5 -16.23 -45.16 -40.87
N LYS A 6 -15.25 -46.06 -41.08
CA LYS A 6 -13.95 -46.04 -40.38
C LYS A 6 -13.14 -44.77 -40.69
N LYS A 7 -13.16 -44.30 -41.95
CA LYS A 7 -12.50 -43.04 -42.36
C LYS A 7 -13.16 -41.80 -41.72
N LEU A 8 -14.50 -41.83 -41.55
CA LEU A 8 -15.23 -40.75 -40.89
C LEU A 8 -14.92 -40.70 -39.38
N ILE A 9 -14.92 -41.86 -38.72
CA ILE A 9 -14.57 -41.98 -37.30
C ILE A 9 -13.13 -41.51 -37.04
N PHE A 10 -12.19 -41.88 -37.91
CA PHE A 10 -10.79 -41.44 -37.79
C PHE A 10 -10.64 -39.91 -37.92
N LYS A 11 -11.37 -39.29 -38.86
CA LYS A 11 -11.39 -37.83 -39.01
C LYS A 11 -12.01 -37.13 -37.79
N LEU A 12 -13.08 -37.71 -37.23
CA LEU A 12 -13.73 -37.17 -36.03
C LEU A 12 -12.79 -37.26 -34.81
N PHE A 13 -12.07 -38.37 -34.67
CA PHE A 13 -11.10 -38.58 -33.60
C PHE A 13 -9.91 -37.61 -33.71
N ALA A 14 -9.39 -37.41 -34.93
CA ALA A 14 -8.34 -36.43 -35.19
C ALA A 14 -8.79 -34.99 -34.87
N PHE A 15 -10.04 -34.64 -35.18
CA PHE A 15 -10.60 -33.34 -34.87
C PHE A 15 -10.72 -33.11 -33.34
N ILE A 16 -11.19 -34.12 -32.60
CA ILE A 16 -11.30 -34.05 -31.13
C ILE A 16 -9.92 -33.85 -30.48
N ILE A 17 -8.90 -34.57 -30.95
CA ILE A 17 -7.53 -34.44 -30.44
C ILE A 17 -6.98 -33.02 -30.67
N ILE A 18 -7.16 -32.48 -31.88
CA ILE A 18 -6.72 -31.11 -32.22
C ILE A 18 -7.42 -30.07 -31.34
N THR A 19 -8.71 -30.26 -31.08
CA THR A 19 -9.50 -29.33 -30.25
C THR A 19 -9.05 -29.37 -28.78
N PHE A 20 -8.68 -30.54 -28.25
CA PHE A 20 -8.14 -30.67 -26.89
C PHE A 20 -6.75 -30.05 -26.74
N LEU A 21 -5.91 -30.12 -27.78
CA LEU A 21 -4.57 -29.51 -27.79
C LEU A 21 -4.60 -27.98 -27.75
N THR A 22 -5.63 -27.33 -28.34
CA THR A 22 -5.74 -25.86 -28.34
C THR A 22 -6.38 -25.30 -27.08
N LEU A 23 -7.14 -26.10 -26.32
CA LEU A 23 -7.79 -25.69 -25.07
C LEU A 23 -6.83 -25.62 -23.87
N GLY A 24 -5.66 -26.25 -23.95
CA GLY A 24 -4.66 -26.26 -22.87
C GLY A 24 -3.81 -25.00 -22.73
N ILE A 25 -3.95 -24.02 -23.62
CA ILE A 25 -3.08 -22.83 -23.68
C ILE A 25 -3.65 -21.64 -22.88
N PHE A 26 -4.94 -21.68 -22.52
CA PHE A 26 -5.57 -20.62 -21.72
C PHE A 26 -5.61 -21.04 -20.25
N SER A 27 -4.50 -20.86 -19.54
CA SER A 27 -4.58 -20.69 -18.09
C SER A 27 -5.25 -19.34 -17.83
N PRO A 28 -6.38 -19.27 -17.11
CA PRO A 28 -6.84 -17.98 -16.60
C PRO A 28 -5.72 -17.45 -15.71
N GLU A 29 -5.09 -16.35 -16.11
CA GLU A 29 -4.37 -15.53 -15.14
C GLU A 29 -5.41 -15.12 -14.12
N VAL A 30 -5.34 -15.74 -12.94
CA VAL A 30 -6.03 -15.26 -11.75
C VAL A 30 -5.52 -13.84 -11.53
N LEU A 31 -6.31 -12.87 -12.00
CA LEU A 31 -6.22 -11.49 -11.58
C LEU A 31 -6.57 -11.48 -10.10
N PHE A 32 -5.59 -11.77 -9.25
CA PHE A 32 -5.61 -11.28 -7.89
C PHE A 32 -5.76 -9.77 -8.03
N ALA A 33 -6.87 -9.23 -7.53
CA ALA A 33 -6.95 -7.82 -7.25
C ALA A 33 -5.76 -7.54 -6.32
N THR A 34 -4.68 -7.01 -6.89
CA THR A 34 -3.51 -6.61 -6.12
C THR A 34 -4.01 -5.65 -5.07
N GLU A 35 -4.15 -6.16 -3.85
CA GLU A 35 -4.10 -5.37 -2.64
C GLU A 35 -3.00 -4.36 -2.89
N ILE A 36 -3.33 -3.06 -2.89
CA ILE A 36 -2.32 -2.00 -3.02
C ILE A 36 -1.17 -2.44 -2.11
N PRO A 37 0.02 -2.75 -2.65
CA PRO A 37 1.07 -3.36 -1.84
C PRO A 37 1.22 -2.44 -0.63
N SER A 38 1.11 -3.01 0.57
CA SER A 38 0.94 -2.26 1.83
C SER A 38 1.89 -1.05 1.90
N SER A 39 3.08 -1.17 1.31
CA SER A 39 4.07 -0.13 1.07
C SER A 39 3.56 1.14 0.34
N ILE A 40 2.77 1.05 -0.73
CA ILE A 40 2.24 2.23 -1.44
C ILE A 40 1.21 2.95 -0.57
N PHE A 41 0.34 2.21 0.13
CA PHE A 41 -0.65 2.81 1.00
C PHE A 41 0.01 3.47 2.22
N ILE A 42 0.97 2.80 2.86
CA ILE A 42 1.79 3.37 3.93
C ILE A 42 2.48 4.65 3.46
N LYS A 43 3.13 4.66 2.28
CA LYS A 43 3.74 5.86 1.72
C LYS A 43 2.75 7.00 1.52
N LYS A 44 1.52 6.70 1.08
CA LYS A 44 0.46 7.70 0.90
C LYS A 44 0.01 8.30 2.24
N VAL A 45 -0.21 7.46 3.25
CA VAL A 45 -0.60 7.88 4.60
C VAL A 45 0.53 8.69 5.24
N SER A 46 1.76 8.18 5.21
CA SER A 46 2.96 8.88 5.69
C SER A 46 3.10 10.25 5.06
N LYS A 47 3.03 10.35 3.72
CA LYS A 47 3.10 11.64 3.01
C LYS A 47 2.03 12.63 3.47
N SER A 48 0.80 12.16 3.69
CA SER A 48 -0.30 13.01 4.20
C SER A 48 -0.04 13.51 5.62
N TYR A 49 0.47 12.64 6.50
CA TYR A 49 0.92 13.00 7.85
C TYR A 49 2.05 14.02 7.83
N THR A 50 3.15 13.71 7.14
CA THR A 50 4.32 14.58 7.07
C THR A 50 3.97 15.96 6.53
N ASN A 51 3.17 16.05 5.46
CA ASN A 51 2.79 17.35 4.91
C ASN A 51 1.97 18.17 5.92
N LYS A 52 1.01 17.57 6.62
CA LYS A 52 0.20 18.29 7.60
C LYS A 52 1.02 18.73 8.81
N PHE A 53 1.86 17.85 9.33
CA PHE A 53 2.76 18.14 10.44
C PHE A 53 3.74 19.25 10.08
N CYS A 54 4.49 19.11 8.97
CA CYS A 54 5.49 20.10 8.57
C CYS A 54 4.86 21.44 8.18
N ASN A 55 3.67 21.45 7.56
CA ASN A 55 2.95 22.70 7.31
C ASN A 55 2.54 23.38 8.62
N ALA A 56 2.05 22.62 9.61
CA ALA A 56 1.72 23.17 10.93
C ALA A 56 2.96 23.77 11.62
N ILE A 57 4.11 23.09 11.58
CA ILE A 57 5.39 23.64 12.06
C ILE A 57 5.75 24.93 11.29
N GLY A 58 5.60 24.93 9.96
CA GLY A 58 5.84 26.11 9.11
C GLY A 58 4.93 27.29 9.42
N PHE A 59 3.71 27.04 9.91
CA PHE A 59 2.79 28.06 10.42
C PHE A 59 3.09 28.51 11.85
N GLY A 60 4.15 28.00 12.48
CA GLY A 60 4.56 28.37 13.83
C GLY A 60 3.83 27.62 14.95
N LEU A 61 3.15 26.52 14.64
CA LEU A 61 2.59 25.66 15.69
C LEU A 61 3.71 24.95 16.46
N SER A 62 3.49 24.74 17.75
CA SER A 62 4.40 23.92 18.56
C SER A 62 4.45 22.48 18.05
N LYS A 63 5.53 21.75 18.37
CA LYS A 63 5.67 20.32 18.05
C LYS A 63 4.44 19.49 18.49
N GLU A 64 3.92 19.79 19.68
CA GLU A 64 2.74 19.12 20.25
C GLU A 64 1.46 19.47 19.51
N SER A 65 1.22 20.76 19.25
CA SER A 65 0.05 21.22 18.51
C SER A 65 0.05 20.69 17.08
N ALA A 66 1.20 20.68 16.40
CA ALA A 66 1.37 20.13 15.07
C ALA A 66 1.13 18.61 15.03
N MET A 67 1.59 17.88 16.05
CA MET A 67 1.34 16.45 16.18
C MET A 67 -0.16 16.17 16.28
N LYS A 68 -0.84 16.80 17.26
CA LYS A 68 -2.28 16.63 17.46
C LYS A 68 -3.07 17.01 16.21
N PHE A 69 -2.75 18.14 15.59
CA PHE A 69 -3.38 18.59 14.34
C PHE A 69 -3.24 17.54 13.24
N SER A 70 -2.01 17.06 12.99
CA SER A 70 -1.75 16.10 11.93
C SER A 70 -2.46 14.76 12.16
N ILE A 71 -2.55 14.29 13.40
CA ILE A 71 -3.26 13.06 13.77
C ILE A 71 -4.75 13.19 13.49
N GLU A 72 -5.38 14.22 14.05
CA GLU A 72 -6.84 14.38 13.93
C GLU A 72 -7.27 14.60 12.48
N GLU A 73 -6.53 15.41 11.73
CA GLU A 73 -6.80 15.61 10.30
C GLU A 73 -6.67 14.31 9.49
N ASN A 74 -5.64 13.50 9.74
CA ASN A 74 -5.48 12.24 9.01
C ASN A 74 -6.53 11.19 9.41
N LYS A 75 -6.96 11.15 10.67
CA LYS A 75 -8.09 10.31 11.09
C LYS A 75 -9.34 10.64 10.28
N GLN A 76 -9.61 11.92 10.01
CA GLN A 76 -10.75 12.32 9.16
C GLN A 76 -10.55 11.96 7.69
N VAL A 77 -9.36 12.25 7.13
CA VAL A 77 -9.04 11.94 5.72
C VAL A 77 -9.17 10.45 5.41
N PHE A 78 -8.76 9.58 6.34
CA PHE A 78 -8.73 8.14 6.14
C PHE A 78 -9.85 7.37 6.86
N LYS A 79 -10.83 8.06 7.48
CA LYS A 79 -11.92 7.47 8.27
C LYS A 79 -12.66 6.32 7.57
N ASN A 80 -12.85 6.43 6.25
CA ASN A 80 -13.60 5.47 5.45
C ASN A 80 -12.72 4.42 4.74
N ARG A 81 -11.41 4.39 5.03
CA ARG A 81 -10.45 3.46 4.43
C ARG A 81 -10.23 2.27 5.36
N LYS A 82 -10.65 1.07 4.96
CA LYS A 82 -10.47 -0.14 5.78
C LYS A 82 -9.00 -0.48 5.99
N GLU A 83 -8.18 -0.22 4.98
CA GLU A 83 -6.73 -0.43 4.99
C GLU A 83 -6.02 0.44 6.04
N PHE A 84 -6.60 1.59 6.38
CA PHE A 84 -6.05 2.47 7.42
C PHE A 84 -6.21 1.89 8.82
N ASN A 85 -7.30 1.16 9.07
CA ASN A 85 -7.52 0.54 10.38
C ASN A 85 -6.60 -0.67 10.63
N ASN A 86 -6.13 -1.31 9.55
CA ASN A 86 -5.26 -2.48 9.60
C ASN A 86 -3.80 -2.16 9.25
N ILE A 87 -3.44 -0.87 9.17
CA ILE A 87 -2.09 -0.46 8.83
C ILE A 87 -1.11 -0.85 9.94
N ASP A 88 0.07 -1.35 9.56
CA ASP A 88 1.15 -1.57 10.52
C ASP A 88 1.59 -0.22 11.09
N LYS A 89 1.27 0.01 12.36
CA LYS A 89 1.53 1.28 13.04
C LYS A 89 3.03 1.56 13.19
N ASP A 90 3.86 0.53 13.35
CA ASP A 90 5.29 0.71 13.57
C ASP A 90 6.00 1.10 12.27
N ILE A 91 5.70 0.39 11.17
CA ILE A 91 6.22 0.72 9.83
C ILE A 91 5.73 2.11 9.40
N LEU A 92 4.46 2.43 9.65
CA LEU A 92 3.94 3.77 9.35
C LEU A 92 4.66 4.86 10.15
N ALA A 93 4.89 4.63 11.45
CA ALA A 93 5.59 5.58 12.32
C ALA A 93 7.03 5.84 11.86
N GLU A 94 7.73 4.80 11.41
CA GLU A 94 9.08 4.89 10.88
C GLU A 94 9.14 5.71 9.58
N GLU A 95 8.21 5.46 8.67
CA GLU A 95 8.12 6.22 7.42
C GLU A 95 7.73 7.69 7.64
N ILE A 96 6.84 7.96 8.61
CA ILE A 96 6.51 9.34 9.00
C ILE A 96 7.74 10.00 9.61
N ALA A 97 8.39 9.36 10.57
CA ALA A 97 9.53 9.94 11.27
C ALA A 97 10.66 10.29 10.31
N SER A 98 11.06 9.35 9.45
CA SER A 98 12.09 9.57 8.44
C SER A 98 11.76 10.78 7.56
N SER A 99 10.52 10.85 7.05
CA SER A 99 10.09 11.94 6.17
C SER A 99 9.94 13.29 6.89
N VAL A 100 9.52 13.30 8.16
CA VAL A 100 9.44 14.52 8.97
C VAL A 100 10.83 15.06 9.28
N ILE A 101 11.76 14.21 9.69
CA ILE A 101 13.12 14.64 10.00
C ILE A 101 13.82 15.20 8.76
N GLU A 102 13.64 14.56 7.61
CA GLU A 102 14.16 15.04 6.33
C GLU A 102 13.59 16.42 5.94
N LYS A 103 12.26 16.61 6.06
CA LYS A 103 11.61 17.83 5.53
C LYS A 103 11.57 19.01 6.50
N CYS A 104 11.34 18.75 7.78
CA CYS A 104 11.11 19.79 8.77
C CYS A 104 11.67 19.46 10.16
N GLY A 105 12.71 18.60 10.23
CA GLY A 105 13.40 18.28 11.49
C GLY A 105 14.14 19.48 12.10
N TYR A 106 14.75 20.33 11.27
CA TYR A 106 15.54 21.47 11.73
C TYR A 106 14.75 22.45 12.62
N PRO A 107 13.56 22.95 12.23
CA PRO A 107 12.74 23.81 13.08
C PRO A 107 12.34 23.22 14.45
N ILE A 108 12.38 21.90 14.60
CA ILE A 108 12.03 21.19 15.85
C ILE A 108 13.25 20.60 16.55
N ASN A 109 14.47 21.01 16.17
CA ASN A 109 15.74 20.54 16.73
C ASN A 109 15.92 19.01 16.70
N LEU A 110 15.41 18.35 15.66
CA LEU A 110 15.60 16.92 15.43
C LEU A 110 16.32 16.67 14.11
N SER A 111 17.33 15.80 14.13
CA SER A 111 18.13 15.46 12.95
C SER A 111 18.78 14.08 13.10
N GLY A 112 19.06 13.44 11.96
CA GLY A 112 19.75 12.16 11.90
C GLY A 112 18.96 11.00 12.53
N GLU A 113 19.61 9.85 12.70
CA GLU A 113 18.98 8.62 13.19
C GLU A 113 18.36 8.78 14.58
N LYS A 114 19.04 9.50 15.48
CA LYS A 114 18.48 9.80 16.81
C LYS A 114 17.19 10.59 16.71
N GLY A 115 17.14 11.62 15.86
CA GLY A 115 15.93 12.42 15.64
C GLY A 115 14.78 11.58 15.06
N ILE A 116 15.09 10.64 14.17
CA ILE A 116 14.11 9.71 13.59
C ILE A 116 13.53 8.82 14.69
N MET A 117 14.39 8.22 15.53
CA MET A 117 13.95 7.37 16.64
C MET A 117 13.11 8.15 17.65
N ASP A 118 13.58 9.32 18.07
CA ASP A 118 12.88 10.20 19.03
C ASP A 118 11.49 10.59 18.48
N PHE A 119 11.40 10.94 17.20
CA PHE A 119 10.13 11.28 16.56
C PHE A 119 9.20 10.07 16.40
N LYS A 120 9.72 8.89 16.02
CA LYS A 120 8.95 7.65 15.92
C LYS A 120 8.26 7.33 17.25
N MET A 121 9.01 7.35 18.36
CA MET A 121 8.48 7.11 19.70
C MET A 121 7.47 8.19 20.12
N TYR A 122 7.74 9.46 19.77
CA TYR A 122 6.83 10.55 20.03
C TYR A 122 5.49 10.39 19.27
N TYR A 123 5.54 10.01 18.00
CA TYR A 123 4.34 9.73 17.22
C TYR A 123 3.53 8.56 17.80
N LEU A 124 4.19 7.44 18.10
CA LEU A 124 3.53 6.25 18.65
C LEU A 124 2.85 6.53 19.98
N SER A 125 3.50 7.28 20.88
CA SER A 125 2.90 7.65 22.18
C SER A 125 1.67 8.56 22.07
N ASN A 126 1.54 9.32 20.98
CA ASN A 126 0.43 10.25 20.76
C ASN A 126 -0.66 9.68 19.84
N ASN A 127 -0.41 8.55 19.15
CA ASN A 127 -1.32 7.94 18.18
C ASN A 127 -1.71 6.51 18.56
N ASN A 128 -2.24 6.36 19.77
CA ASN A 128 -2.86 5.12 20.24
C ASN A 128 -4.24 4.91 19.63
#